data_AF-A0A7Y0G0W0-F1
#
_entry.id   AF-A0A7Y0G0W0-F1
#
_cell.length_a   1.000
_cell.length_b   1.000
_cell.length_c   1.000
_cell.angle_alpha   90.00
_cell.angle_beta   90.00
_cell.angle_gamma   90.00
#
_symmetry.space_group_name_H-M   'P 1'
#
loop_
_entity.id
_entity.type
_entity.pdbx_description
1 polymer ?
#
loop_
_entity_poly.entity_id
_entity_poly.type
_entity_poly.pdbx_seq_one_letter_code
_entity_poly.pdbx_strand_id
1 'polypeptide(L)'
;MTSPTPSEPNSGSNPEPTSADRVYRSSFGIAGGVFLLALVLVFVGDALLRGEGRAPWLALAGLLLAAPLITAFTLRPAVYANEDRLRVRNPFRSIVLPWASVADVRAGYSSEVFTHGGAKYQLWAMPVSLRQRKKVARQAARASQDDPHGRTSVTADVRDSAARVAAGDQNVADLREMAERYQGRAGAQGAPAVRWAYEVIAPAVVGLVLLVVLGATG
;
A
#
# COMPACT_ATOMS: atom_id res chain seq x y z
N MET A 1 1.16 -24.12 -53.20
CA MET A 1 0.42 -24.38 -51.95
C MET A 1 1.38 -24.21 -50.79
N THR A 2 1.34 -23.05 -50.13
CA THR A 2 2.06 -22.81 -48.88
C THR A 2 1.14 -21.96 -48.01
N SER A 3 0.52 -22.59 -47.03
CA SER A 3 -0.33 -21.94 -46.03
C SER A 3 0.53 -21.06 -45.12
N PRO A 4 0.10 -19.85 -44.73
CA PRO A 4 0.76 -19.09 -43.69
C PRO A 4 0.31 -19.58 -42.30
N THR A 5 1.27 -19.80 -41.42
CA THR A 5 1.09 -20.15 -40.02
C THR A 5 0.39 -19.00 -39.26
N PRO A 6 -0.59 -19.26 -38.37
CA PRO A 6 -1.15 -18.22 -37.50
C PRO A 6 -0.14 -17.83 -36.42
N SER A 7 0.19 -16.55 -36.34
CA SER A 7 1.00 -15.98 -35.25
C SER A 7 0.22 -16.03 -33.92
N GLU A 8 0.80 -16.63 -32.89
CA GLU A 8 0.26 -16.66 -31.53
C GLU A 8 0.14 -15.23 -30.94
N PRO A 9 -0.93 -14.93 -30.17
CA PRO A 9 -1.05 -13.64 -29.49
C PRO A 9 -0.09 -13.60 -28.29
N ASN A 10 0.78 -12.59 -28.34
CA ASN A 10 1.78 -12.25 -27.34
C ASN A 10 1.17 -12.15 -25.93
N SER A 11 1.49 -13.13 -25.08
CA SER A 11 1.07 -13.18 -23.68
C SER A 11 1.99 -12.28 -22.84
N GLY A 12 1.58 -11.03 -22.57
CA GLY A 12 2.34 -10.20 -21.62
C GLY A 12 2.04 -8.70 -21.58
N SER A 13 1.30 -8.12 -22.54
CA SER A 13 1.01 -6.69 -22.51
C SER A 13 -0.11 -6.40 -21.52
N ASN A 14 0.26 -5.97 -20.32
CA ASN A 14 -0.65 -5.25 -19.43
C ASN A 14 -1.16 -4.03 -20.22
N PRO A 15 -2.46 -3.94 -20.57
CA PRO A 15 -2.93 -2.88 -21.44
C PRO A 15 -2.57 -1.52 -20.85
N GLU A 16 -1.94 -0.69 -21.69
CA GLU A 16 -1.52 0.66 -21.37
C GLU A 16 -2.76 1.45 -20.95
N PRO A 17 -2.76 2.10 -19.76
CA PRO A 17 -3.98 2.72 -19.25
C PRO A 17 -4.39 3.88 -20.16
N THR A 18 -5.66 3.87 -20.59
CA THR A 18 -6.25 4.93 -21.44
C THR A 18 -6.43 6.26 -20.70
N SER A 19 -6.26 6.27 -19.37
CA SER A 19 -6.46 7.44 -18.51
C SER A 19 -5.36 7.55 -17.45
N ALA A 20 -5.06 8.79 -17.02
CA ALA A 20 -3.98 9.08 -16.08
C ALA A 20 -4.27 8.48 -14.68
N ASP A 21 -3.29 7.76 -14.13
CA ASP A 21 -3.41 7.16 -12.80
C ASP A 21 -3.44 8.24 -11.71
N ARG A 22 -4.50 8.25 -10.89
CA ARG A 22 -4.52 9.00 -9.63
C ARG A 22 -3.73 8.24 -8.58
N VAL A 23 -2.66 8.86 -8.05
CA VAL A 23 -1.69 8.21 -7.16
C VAL A 23 -1.84 8.67 -5.71
N TYR A 24 -2.11 7.74 -4.81
CA TYR A 24 -2.13 7.96 -3.36
C TYR A 24 -0.84 7.43 -2.74
N ARG A 25 -0.04 8.35 -2.16
CA ARG A 25 1.25 8.06 -1.51
C ARG A 25 1.53 9.03 -0.37
N SER A 26 2.30 8.61 0.64
CA SER A 26 2.74 9.46 1.75
C SER A 26 4.10 10.10 1.46
N SER A 27 4.15 11.43 1.34
CA SER A 27 5.41 12.17 1.15
C SER A 27 6.37 12.01 2.34
N PHE A 28 5.83 11.93 3.57
CA PHE A 28 6.64 11.75 4.77
C PHE A 28 7.26 10.35 4.83
N GLY A 29 6.54 9.32 4.36
CA GLY A 29 7.08 7.97 4.21
C GLY A 29 8.30 7.95 3.28
N ILE A 30 8.22 8.68 2.15
CA ILE A 30 9.33 8.79 1.20
C ILE A 30 10.54 9.48 1.85
N ALA A 31 10.34 10.64 2.46
CA ALA A 31 11.42 11.39 3.10
C ALA A 31 12.12 10.57 4.20
N GLY A 32 11.35 9.90 5.06
CA GLY A 32 11.89 9.00 6.07
C GLY A 32 12.66 7.82 5.48
N GLY A 33 12.15 7.24 4.38
CA GLY A 33 12.83 6.17 3.65
C GLY A 33 14.20 6.58 3.10
N VAL A 34 14.25 7.73 2.41
CA VAL A 34 15.50 8.28 1.86
C VAL A 34 16.49 8.57 2.99
N PHE A 35 16.02 9.16 4.09
CA PHE A 35 16.86 9.43 5.27
C PHE A 35 17.44 8.14 5.87
N LEU A 36 16.61 7.10 6.06
CA LEU A 36 17.07 5.81 6.57
C LEU A 36 18.09 5.14 5.64
N LEU A 37 17.87 5.19 4.33
CA LEU A 37 18.84 4.67 3.36
C LEU A 37 20.18 5.42 3.44
N ALA A 38 20.15 6.75 3.55
CA ALA A 38 21.36 7.56 3.72
C ALA A 38 22.11 7.17 5.00
N LEU A 39 21.39 6.99 6.12
CA LEU A 39 21.97 6.56 7.40
C LEU A 39 22.65 5.19 7.29
N VAL A 40 21.97 4.22 6.65
CA VAL A 40 22.53 2.89 6.41
C VAL A 40 23.81 2.98 5.56
N LEU A 41 23.81 3.79 4.51
CA LEU A 41 24.99 3.98 3.67
C LEU A 41 26.15 4.62 4.44
N VAL A 42 25.88 5.57 5.33
CA VAL A 42 26.91 6.17 6.20
C VAL A 42 27.53 5.11 7.11
N PHE A 43 26.71 4.30 7.80
CA PHE A 43 27.23 3.26 8.70
C PHE A 43 27.97 2.15 7.97
N VAL A 44 27.46 1.73 6.81
CA VAL A 44 28.13 0.73 5.99
C VAL A 44 29.44 1.29 5.45
N GLY A 45 29.46 2.55 4.99
CA GLY A 45 30.66 3.22 4.56
C GLY A 45 31.73 3.31 5.66
N ASP A 46 31.34 3.69 6.89
CA ASP A 46 32.25 3.72 8.04
C ASP A 46 32.81 2.32 8.35
N ALA A 47 31.97 1.29 8.37
CA ALA A 47 32.39 -0.09 8.60
C ALA A 47 33.29 -0.64 7.47
N LEU A 48 33.12 -0.19 6.23
CA LEU A 48 33.99 -0.58 5.12
C LEU A 48 35.36 0.10 5.18
N LEU A 49 35.42 1.36 5.64
CA LEU A 49 36.66 2.15 5.67
C LEU A 49 37.48 1.93 6.95
N ARG A 50 36.81 1.71 8.08
CA ARG A 50 37.42 1.64 9.41
C ARG A 50 37.23 0.30 10.10
N GLY A 51 36.36 -0.56 9.57
CA GLY A 51 36.05 -1.83 10.19
C GLY A 51 37.18 -2.85 10.01
N GLU A 52 37.53 -3.51 11.11
CA GLU A 52 38.52 -4.59 11.11
C GLU A 52 37.83 -5.97 11.10
N GLY A 53 38.58 -6.98 10.68
CA GLY A 53 38.13 -8.38 10.67
C GLY A 53 36.86 -8.57 9.83
N ARG A 54 35.76 -8.97 10.49
CA ARG A 54 34.49 -9.36 9.83
C ARG A 54 33.46 -8.23 9.76
N ALA A 55 33.74 -7.07 10.36
CA ALA A 55 32.81 -5.94 10.38
C ALA A 55 32.39 -5.45 8.97
N PRO A 56 33.27 -5.34 7.96
CA PRO A 56 32.89 -4.99 6.59
C PRO A 56 31.87 -5.97 5.98
N TRP A 57 32.05 -7.27 6.20
CA TRP A 57 31.18 -8.32 5.67
C TRP A 57 29.79 -8.33 6.34
N LEU A 58 29.75 -8.13 7.66
CA LEU A 58 28.50 -7.97 8.39
C LEU A 58 27.75 -6.70 7.94
N ALA A 59 28.46 -5.60 7.70
CA ALA A 59 27.86 -4.37 7.21
C ALA A 59 27.26 -4.54 5.81
N LEU A 60 27.96 -5.24 4.90
CA LEU A 60 27.43 -5.54 3.56
C LEU A 60 26.21 -6.47 3.61
N ALA A 61 26.25 -7.52 4.44
CA ALA A 61 25.10 -8.40 4.63
C ALA A 61 23.90 -7.64 5.24
N GLY A 62 24.17 -6.75 6.19
CA GLY A 62 23.19 -5.82 6.77
C GLY A 62 22.60 -4.86 5.75
N LEU A 63 23.42 -4.29 4.86
CA LEU A 63 22.96 -3.43 3.76
C LEU A 63 22.02 -4.19 2.83
N LEU A 64 22.41 -5.41 2.43
CA LEU A 64 21.64 -6.25 1.52
C LEU A 64 20.29 -6.66 2.10
N LEU A 65 20.19 -6.77 3.43
CA LEU A 65 18.92 -6.98 4.14
C LEU A 65 18.12 -5.67 4.29
N ALA A 66 18.75 -4.61 4.78
CA ALA A 66 18.07 -3.38 5.20
C ALA A 66 17.57 -2.55 4.01
N ALA A 67 18.37 -2.38 2.96
CA ALA A 67 18.03 -1.54 1.81
C ALA A 67 16.73 -1.96 1.09
N PRO A 68 16.52 -3.24 0.71
CA PRO A 68 15.28 -3.66 0.07
C PRO A 68 14.09 -3.53 1.01
N LEU A 69 14.25 -3.80 2.31
CA LEU A 69 13.17 -3.65 3.29
C LEU A 69 12.78 -2.18 3.48
N ILE A 70 13.74 -1.29 3.71
CA ILE A 70 13.47 0.15 3.84
C ILE A 70 12.73 0.62 2.59
N THR A 71 13.25 0.30 1.39
CA THR A 71 12.61 0.66 0.12
C THR A 71 11.19 0.11 0.02
N ALA A 72 10.96 -1.15 0.39
CA ALA A 72 9.66 -1.81 0.32
C ALA A 72 8.62 -1.18 1.26
N PHE A 73 9.02 -0.74 2.45
CA PHE A 73 8.10 -0.18 3.43
C PHE A 73 7.92 1.33 3.33
N THR A 74 8.84 2.05 2.67
CA THR A 74 8.83 3.52 2.65
C THR A 74 8.62 4.12 1.27
N LEU A 75 9.28 3.58 0.24
CA LEU A 75 9.29 4.12 -1.12
C LEU A 75 8.32 3.41 -2.07
N ARG A 76 8.14 2.11 -1.88
CA ARG A 76 7.33 1.24 -2.74
C ARG A 76 5.82 1.36 -2.53
N PRO A 77 5.28 1.60 -1.31
CA PRO A 77 3.83 1.61 -1.10
C PRO A 77 3.16 2.73 -1.88
N ALA A 78 2.23 2.38 -2.76
CA ALA A 78 1.44 3.33 -3.53
C ALA A 78 0.12 2.69 -4.00
N VAL A 79 -0.94 3.48 -4.05
CA VAL A 79 -2.22 3.07 -4.65
C VAL A 79 -2.46 3.91 -5.89
N TYR A 80 -2.65 3.27 -7.03
CA TYR A 80 -2.94 3.91 -8.32
C TYR A 80 -4.38 3.56 -8.68
N ALA A 81 -5.18 4.56 -8.98
CA ALA A 81 -6.56 4.39 -9.41
C ALA A 81 -6.74 5.07 -10.76
N ASN A 82 -7.20 4.34 -11.77
CA ASN A 82 -7.61 4.89 -13.06
C ASN A 82 -9.02 4.42 -13.41
N GLU A 83 -9.47 4.68 -14.64
CA GLU A 83 -10.83 4.33 -15.09
C GLU A 83 -11.04 2.81 -15.25
N ASP A 84 -9.98 2.02 -15.38
CA ASP A 84 -10.08 0.59 -15.66
C ASP A 84 -9.85 -0.25 -14.39
N ARG A 85 -8.91 0.16 -13.53
CA ARG A 85 -8.47 -0.65 -12.40
C ARG A 85 -7.88 0.13 -11.25
N LEU A 86 -7.93 -0.51 -10.09
CA LEU A 86 -7.21 -0.15 -8.88
C LEU A 86 -5.94 -1.00 -8.78
N ARG A 87 -4.76 -0.38 -8.78
CA ARG A 87 -3.47 -1.05 -8.59
C ARG A 87 -2.87 -0.67 -7.24
N VAL A 88 -2.77 -1.64 -6.35
CA VAL A 88 -2.22 -1.49 -5.00
C VAL A 88 -0.81 -2.08 -4.96
N ARG A 89 0.20 -1.24 -4.75
CA ARG A 89 1.57 -1.67 -4.46
C ARG A 89 1.76 -1.68 -2.96
N ASN A 90 1.94 -2.86 -2.40
CA ASN A 90 2.33 -3.10 -1.01
C ASN A 90 3.81 -3.52 -0.95
N PRO A 91 4.43 -3.58 0.24
CA PRO A 91 5.87 -3.85 0.36
C PRO A 91 6.35 -5.08 -0.42
N PHE A 92 5.65 -6.21 -0.28
CA PHE A 92 6.06 -7.49 -0.88
C PHE A 92 5.18 -7.97 -2.03
N ARG A 93 4.14 -7.22 -2.40
CA ARG A 93 3.22 -7.62 -3.46
C ARG A 93 2.58 -6.44 -4.16
N SER A 94 2.23 -6.62 -5.42
CA SER A 94 1.43 -5.70 -6.20
C SER A 94 0.14 -6.40 -6.59
N ILE A 95 -0.97 -5.72 -6.41
CA ILE A 95 -2.32 -6.26 -6.61
C ILE A 95 -2.99 -5.38 -7.65
N VAL A 96 -3.57 -5.98 -8.68
CA VAL A 96 -4.37 -5.31 -9.70
C VAL A 96 -5.80 -5.78 -9.53
N LEU A 97 -6.72 -4.83 -9.32
CA LEU A 97 -8.14 -5.07 -9.10
C LEU A 97 -8.91 -4.29 -10.18
N PRO A 98 -9.41 -4.96 -11.23
CA PRO A 98 -10.39 -4.36 -12.13
C PRO A 98 -11.62 -3.92 -11.34
N TRP A 99 -12.23 -2.76 -11.65
CA TRP A 99 -13.31 -2.23 -10.81
C TRP A 99 -14.52 -3.17 -10.71
N ALA A 100 -14.82 -3.95 -11.75
CA ALA A 100 -15.90 -4.94 -11.70
C ALA A 100 -15.66 -6.07 -10.68
N SER A 101 -14.41 -6.29 -10.27
CA SER A 101 -14.08 -7.28 -9.23
C SER A 101 -14.21 -6.72 -7.81
N VAL A 102 -14.31 -5.39 -7.66
CA VAL A 102 -14.33 -4.69 -6.37
C VAL A 102 -15.76 -4.61 -5.85
N ALA A 103 -16.00 -5.20 -4.69
CA ALA A 103 -17.31 -5.18 -4.03
C ALA A 103 -17.48 -3.97 -3.10
N ASP A 104 -16.44 -3.62 -2.33
CA ASP A 104 -16.45 -2.48 -1.41
C ASP A 104 -15.02 -2.08 -1.03
N VAL A 105 -14.84 -0.84 -0.63
CA VAL A 105 -13.58 -0.29 -0.09
C VAL A 105 -13.87 0.29 1.29
N ARG A 106 -13.20 -0.18 2.34
CA ARG A 106 -13.46 0.23 3.72
C ARG A 106 -12.23 0.84 4.38
N ALA A 107 -12.46 1.85 5.24
CA ALA A 107 -11.47 2.39 6.15
C ALA A 107 -11.72 1.85 7.58
N GLY A 108 -11.19 0.67 7.89
CA GLY A 108 -11.14 0.14 9.26
C GLY A 108 -9.92 0.68 10.00
N TYR A 109 -9.27 -0.12 10.85
CA TYR A 109 -7.93 0.24 11.36
C TYR A 109 -6.86 0.30 10.25
N SER A 110 -7.15 -0.31 9.11
CA SER A 110 -6.43 -0.16 7.85
C SER A 110 -7.42 0.07 6.71
N SER A 111 -6.95 0.64 5.60
CA SER A 111 -7.74 0.73 4.36
C SER A 111 -7.73 -0.63 3.66
N GLU A 112 -8.90 -1.14 3.30
CA GLU A 112 -9.09 -2.51 2.80
C GLU A 112 -10.06 -2.53 1.61
N VAL A 113 -9.75 -3.31 0.59
CA VAL A 113 -10.63 -3.57 -0.56
C VAL A 113 -11.13 -5.01 -0.48
N PHE A 114 -12.42 -5.15 -0.69
CA PHE A 114 -13.13 -6.43 -0.75
C PHE A 114 -13.50 -6.71 -2.20
N THR A 115 -13.36 -7.96 -2.61
CA THR A 115 -13.76 -8.42 -3.95
C THR A 115 -15.07 -9.20 -3.89
N HIS A 116 -15.79 -9.27 -4.99
CA HIS A 116 -17.01 -10.10 -5.08
C HIS A 116 -16.73 -11.60 -4.84
N GLY A 117 -15.50 -12.06 -5.11
CA GLY A 117 -15.05 -13.41 -4.79
C GLY A 117 -14.69 -13.65 -3.31
N GLY A 118 -14.95 -12.69 -2.42
CA GLY A 118 -14.71 -12.81 -0.97
C GLY A 118 -13.25 -12.57 -0.54
N ALA A 119 -12.33 -12.33 -1.49
CA ALA A 119 -10.94 -11.99 -1.15
C ALA A 119 -10.84 -10.55 -0.63
N LYS A 120 -9.87 -10.35 0.28
CA LYS A 120 -9.60 -9.09 0.96
C LYS A 120 -8.15 -8.66 0.77
N TYR A 121 -7.96 -7.39 0.43
CA TYR A 121 -6.63 -6.80 0.21
C TYR A 121 -6.45 -5.52 1.02
N GLN A 122 -5.34 -5.42 1.75
CA GLN A 122 -4.96 -4.21 2.49
C GLN A 122 -4.25 -3.19 1.61
N LEU A 123 -4.49 -1.90 1.86
CA LEU A 123 -3.95 -0.75 1.13
C LEU A 123 -3.01 0.01 2.08
N TRP A 124 -1.72 -0.29 2.00
CA TRP A 124 -0.72 0.23 2.94
C TRP A 124 -0.41 1.72 2.75
N ALA A 125 -0.56 2.22 1.52
CA ALA A 125 -0.21 3.61 1.18
C ALA A 125 -1.32 4.62 1.47
N MET A 126 -2.50 4.15 1.88
CA MET A 126 -3.66 5.01 2.16
C MET A 126 -3.61 5.45 3.63
N PRO A 127 -3.38 6.75 3.91
CA PRO A 127 -3.36 7.23 5.28
C PRO A 127 -4.78 7.15 5.87
N VAL A 128 -4.92 6.43 6.98
CA VAL A 128 -6.12 6.51 7.83
C VAL A 128 -5.98 7.72 8.75
N SER A 129 -7.02 8.56 8.85
CA SER A 129 -6.97 9.73 9.72
C SER A 129 -7.19 9.36 11.19
N LEU A 130 -6.15 8.86 11.87
CA LEU A 130 -6.18 8.54 13.31
C LEU A 130 -6.49 9.77 14.19
N ARG A 131 -6.08 10.97 13.76
CA ARG A 131 -6.39 12.24 14.45
C ARG A 131 -7.89 12.50 14.53
N GLN A 132 -8.64 12.14 13.49
CA GLN A 132 -10.09 12.31 13.48
C GLN A 132 -10.78 11.26 14.34
N ARG A 133 -10.27 10.03 14.41
CA ARG A 133 -10.77 9.04 15.37
C ARG A 133 -10.63 9.52 16.82
N LYS A 134 -9.50 10.13 17.15
CA LYS A 134 -9.30 10.77 18.47
C LYS A 134 -10.30 11.92 18.69
N LYS A 135 -10.63 12.69 17.66
CA LYS A 135 -11.64 13.76 17.71
C LYS A 135 -13.06 13.20 17.91
N VAL A 136 -13.44 12.17 17.15
CA VAL A 136 -14.74 11.49 17.25
C VAL A 136 -14.90 10.82 18.61
N ALA A 137 -13.88 10.10 19.10
CA ALA A 137 -13.90 9.54 20.45
C ALA A 137 -14.05 10.61 21.53
N ARG A 138 -13.38 11.76 21.37
CA ARG A 138 -13.51 12.90 22.28
C ARG A 138 -14.87 13.58 22.21
N GLN A 139 -15.50 13.65 21.03
CA GLN A 139 -16.85 14.18 20.87
C GLN A 139 -17.91 13.21 21.44
N ALA A 140 -17.78 11.91 21.20
CA ALA A 140 -18.63 10.89 21.80
C ALA A 140 -18.53 10.90 23.34
N ALA A 141 -17.31 11.02 23.88
CA ALA A 141 -17.09 11.17 25.31
C ALA A 141 -17.69 12.47 25.88
N ARG A 142 -17.75 13.56 25.11
CA ARG A 142 -18.43 14.80 25.53
C ARG A 142 -19.95 14.67 25.46
N ALA A 143 -20.48 14.10 24.39
CA ALA A 143 -21.91 13.84 24.24
C ALA A 143 -22.44 12.89 25.33
N SER A 144 -21.66 11.88 25.75
CA SER A 144 -22.03 11.01 26.88
C SER A 144 -22.00 11.71 28.24
N GLN A 145 -21.27 12.82 28.37
CA GLN A 145 -21.21 13.62 29.60
C GLN A 145 -22.29 14.71 29.61
N ASP A 146 -22.67 15.23 28.43
CA ASP A 146 -23.71 16.25 28.26
C ASP A 146 -25.14 15.69 28.28
N ASP A 147 -25.36 14.38 28.07
CA ASP A 147 -26.68 13.74 28.22
C ASP A 147 -26.67 12.46 29.11
N PRO A 148 -26.51 12.59 30.44
CA PRO A 148 -26.52 11.45 31.36
C PRO A 148 -27.89 10.76 31.49
N HIS A 149 -28.97 11.39 30.99
CA HIS A 149 -30.36 10.95 31.20
C HIS A 149 -31.12 10.65 29.90
N GLY A 150 -30.45 10.71 28.73
CA GLY A 150 -30.99 10.28 27.44
C GLY A 150 -32.17 11.12 26.95
N ARG A 151 -32.21 12.43 27.27
CA ARG A 151 -33.37 13.29 26.99
C ARG A 151 -33.13 14.28 25.85
N THR A 152 -31.94 14.37 25.25
CA THR A 152 -31.66 15.37 24.20
C THR A 152 -31.38 14.76 22.83
N SER A 153 -32.41 14.89 21.99
CA SER A 153 -32.50 14.92 20.52
C SER A 153 -31.86 13.81 19.65
N VAL A 154 -32.77 13.03 19.06
CA VAL A 154 -32.59 12.13 17.89
C VAL A 154 -32.20 12.89 16.60
N THR A 155 -31.95 14.20 16.69
CA THR A 155 -31.61 15.09 15.57
C THR A 155 -30.22 15.70 15.70
N ALA A 156 -29.25 14.97 16.26
CA ALA A 156 -27.84 15.26 16.06
C ALA A 156 -27.47 14.95 14.59
N ASP A 157 -27.96 15.84 13.73
CA ASP A 157 -27.70 16.09 12.33
C ASP A 157 -26.94 14.99 11.55
N VAL A 158 -27.73 14.14 10.89
CA VAL A 158 -27.26 13.19 9.85
C VAL A 158 -26.50 13.93 8.72
N ARG A 159 -26.70 15.25 8.57
CA ARG A 159 -26.02 16.09 7.59
C ARG A 159 -24.64 16.57 8.06
N ASP A 160 -24.46 16.81 9.36
CA ASP A 160 -23.15 17.21 9.94
C ASP A 160 -22.19 16.01 10.11
N SER A 161 -22.74 14.79 10.21
CA SER A 161 -21.95 13.55 10.15
C SER A 161 -21.46 13.23 8.72
N ALA A 162 -22.23 13.57 7.69
CA ALA A 162 -21.83 13.47 6.28
C ALA A 162 -20.79 14.53 5.86
N ALA A 163 -20.78 15.72 6.48
CA ALA A 163 -19.80 16.78 6.22
C ALA A 163 -18.44 16.57 6.92
N ARG A 164 -18.34 15.59 7.84
CA ARG A 164 -17.13 15.28 8.63
C ARG A 164 -16.24 14.19 8.04
N VAL A 165 -16.45 13.82 6.78
CA VAL A 165 -15.60 12.88 6.02
C VAL A 165 -14.16 13.40 6.00
N ALA A 166 -13.32 12.81 6.83
CA ALA A 166 -11.92 13.19 6.99
C ALA A 166 -11.13 12.80 5.74
N ALA A 167 -10.02 13.47 5.41
CA ALA A 167 -9.25 13.19 4.20
C ALA A 167 -8.86 11.70 3.95
N GLY A 168 -8.76 10.86 5.00
CA GLY A 168 -8.59 9.40 4.85
C GLY A 168 -9.87 8.66 4.49
N ASP A 169 -11.01 9.10 5.01
CA ASP A 169 -12.35 8.66 4.58
C ASP A 169 -12.70 9.24 3.21
N GLN A 170 -12.19 10.43 2.86
CA GLN A 170 -12.36 11.04 1.54
C GLN A 170 -11.64 10.23 0.48
N ASN A 171 -10.39 9.81 0.70
CA ASN A 171 -9.72 8.95 -0.28
C ASN A 171 -10.45 7.61 -0.46
N VAL A 172 -11.03 7.06 0.60
CA VAL A 172 -11.83 5.82 0.50
C VAL A 172 -13.17 6.08 -0.18
N ALA A 173 -13.82 7.22 0.08
CA ALA A 173 -15.03 7.66 -0.60
C ALA A 173 -14.78 7.88 -2.10
N ASP A 174 -13.70 8.56 -2.46
CA ASP A 174 -13.25 8.75 -3.85
C ASP A 174 -13.07 7.37 -4.54
N LEU A 175 -12.42 6.40 -3.88
CA LEU A 175 -12.26 5.06 -4.44
C LEU A 175 -13.58 4.29 -4.59
N ARG A 176 -14.55 4.49 -3.68
CA ARG A 176 -15.89 3.92 -3.82
C ARG A 176 -16.65 4.54 -4.98
N GLU A 177 -16.61 5.86 -5.11
CA GLU A 177 -17.23 6.58 -6.23
C GLU A 177 -16.63 6.11 -7.57
N MET A 178 -15.31 5.92 -7.64
CA MET A 178 -14.65 5.35 -8.82
C MET A 178 -15.10 3.92 -9.10
N ALA A 179 -15.21 3.07 -8.07
CA ALA A 179 -15.70 1.69 -8.24
C ALA A 179 -17.12 1.67 -8.83
N GLU A 180 -18.04 2.46 -8.25
CA GLU A 180 -19.43 2.55 -8.71
C GLU A 180 -19.54 3.11 -10.14
N ARG A 181 -18.73 4.13 -10.46
CA ARG A 181 -18.72 4.78 -11.77
C ARG A 181 -18.15 3.87 -12.86
N TYR A 182 -17.09 3.12 -12.58
CA TYR A 182 -16.32 2.42 -13.60
C TYR A 182 -16.55 0.91 -13.66
N GLN A 183 -17.24 0.30 -12.70
CA GLN A 183 -17.52 -1.15 -12.69
C GLN A 183 -18.15 -1.69 -13.99
N GLY A 184 -18.97 -0.88 -14.69
CA GLY A 184 -19.65 -1.28 -15.93
C GLY A 184 -18.80 -1.16 -17.20
N ARG A 185 -17.58 -0.61 -17.10
CA ARG A 185 -16.71 -0.38 -18.25
C ARG A 185 -16.13 -1.70 -18.75
N ALA A 186 -15.99 -1.86 -20.07
CA ALA A 186 -15.37 -3.05 -20.66
C ALA A 186 -13.92 -3.24 -20.18
N GLY A 187 -13.14 -2.15 -20.06
CA GLY A 187 -11.77 -2.17 -19.55
C GLY A 187 -11.66 -2.47 -18.05
N ALA A 188 -12.76 -2.37 -17.31
CA ALA A 188 -12.83 -2.64 -15.87
C ALA A 188 -13.24 -4.07 -15.52
N GLN A 189 -13.43 -4.92 -16.52
CA GLN A 189 -13.73 -6.34 -16.35
C GLN A 189 -12.45 -7.16 -16.14
N GLY A 190 -12.56 -8.27 -15.41
CA GLY A 190 -11.48 -9.23 -15.24
C GLY A 190 -11.30 -9.71 -13.81
N ALA A 191 -10.35 -10.63 -13.64
CA ALA A 191 -10.04 -11.20 -12.33
C ALA A 191 -8.96 -10.39 -11.59
N PRO A 192 -9.03 -10.32 -10.25
CA PRO A 192 -7.92 -9.84 -9.42
C PRO A 192 -6.61 -10.56 -9.76
N ALA A 193 -5.53 -9.81 -9.90
CA ALA A 193 -4.20 -10.36 -10.15
C ALA A 193 -3.23 -9.95 -9.03
N VAL A 194 -2.43 -10.89 -8.54
CA VAL A 194 -1.43 -10.64 -7.48
C VAL A 194 -0.05 -11.03 -7.99
N ARG A 195 0.92 -10.12 -7.87
CA ARG A 195 2.32 -10.33 -8.22
C ARG A 195 3.21 -10.11 -7.00
N TRP A 196 4.07 -11.08 -6.71
CA TRP A 196 5.06 -10.96 -5.64
C TRP A 196 6.26 -10.12 -6.08
N ALA A 197 6.84 -9.42 -5.11
CA ALA A 197 8.00 -8.56 -5.26
C ALA A 197 9.29 -9.34 -5.03
N TYR A 198 9.62 -10.28 -5.91
CA TYR A 198 10.83 -11.08 -5.75
C TYR A 198 12.10 -10.22 -5.80
N GLU A 199 12.05 -9.05 -6.44
CA GLU A 199 13.11 -8.05 -6.43
C GLU A 199 13.39 -7.46 -5.05
N VAL A 200 12.43 -7.53 -4.11
CA VAL A 200 12.60 -7.13 -2.72
C VAL A 200 12.93 -8.35 -1.85
N ILE A 201 12.16 -9.42 -2.03
CA ILE A 201 12.21 -10.61 -1.17
C ILE A 201 13.57 -11.30 -1.32
N ALA A 202 14.04 -11.53 -2.55
CA ALA A 202 15.26 -12.30 -2.77
C ALA A 202 16.50 -11.63 -2.16
N PRO A 203 16.79 -10.33 -2.41
CA PRO A 203 17.91 -9.66 -1.75
C PRO A 203 17.79 -9.65 -0.23
N ALA A 204 16.59 -9.39 0.31
CA ALA A 204 16.37 -9.40 1.76
C ALA A 204 16.66 -10.78 2.37
N VAL A 205 16.18 -11.86 1.75
CA VAL A 205 16.44 -13.23 2.20
C VAL A 205 17.93 -13.57 2.11
N VAL A 206 18.61 -13.18 1.02
CA VAL A 206 20.07 -13.40 0.89
C VAL A 206 20.84 -12.65 1.97
N GLY A 207 20.52 -11.38 2.21
CA GLY A 207 21.14 -10.59 3.28
C GLY A 207 20.92 -11.21 4.66
N LEU A 208 19.71 -11.71 4.94
CA LEU A 208 19.39 -12.41 6.18
C LEU A 208 20.23 -13.68 6.35
N VAL A 209 20.29 -14.52 5.31
CA VAL A 209 21.07 -15.77 5.35
C VAL A 209 22.55 -15.47 5.57
N LEU A 210 23.11 -14.47 4.88
CA LEU A 210 24.50 -14.07 5.07
C LEU A 210 24.77 -13.60 6.50
N LEU A 211 23.88 -12.80 7.10
CA LEU A 211 24.01 -12.39 8.50
C LEU A 211 23.99 -13.57 9.46
N VAL A 212 23.06 -14.52 9.26
CA VAL A 212 22.97 -15.72 10.10
C VAL A 212 24.23 -16.58 9.98
N VAL A 213 24.72 -16.81 8.77
CA VAL A 213 25.93 -17.62 8.55
C VAL A 213 27.16 -16.93 9.13
N LEU A 214 27.35 -15.63 8.89
CA LEU A 214 28.48 -14.87 9.43
C LEU A 214 28.45 -14.79 10.96
N GLY A 215 27.26 -14.68 11.56
CA GLY A 215 27.09 -14.65 13.01
C GLY A 215 27.26 -16.02 13.67
N ALA A 216 26.87 -17.12 13.00
CA ALA A 216 27.00 -18.47 13.54
C ALA A 216 28.38 -19.11 13.32
N THR A 217 29.11 -18.66 12.30
CA THR A 217 30.50 -19.10 12.01
C THR A 217 31.54 -18.12 12.54
N GLY A 218 31.09 -17.13 13.33
CA GLY A 218 31.85 -16.03 13.91
C GLY A 218 32.30 -16.31 15.32
#